data_AF-A0A2C4PZT9-F1
#
_entry.id   AF-A0A2C4PZT9-F1
#
_cell.length_a   1.000
_cell.length_b   1.000
_cell.length_c   1.000
_cell.angle_alpha   90.00
_cell.angle_beta   90.00
_cell.angle_gamma   90.00
#
_symmetry.space_group_name_H-M   'P 1'
#
loop_
_entity.id
_entity.type
_entity.pdbx_description
1 polymer ?
#
loop_
_entity_poly.entity_id
_entity_poly.type
_entity_poly.pdbx_seq_one_letter_code
_entity_poly.pdbx_strand_id
1 'polypeptide(L)'
;MKVSARIKGMDDIYRMMNSNRYKTPVANTVEKHARLQANTASNRAPVEFGTLSGSIPPSVKPLNGDKTGWLYGSDVEYAAVQEYTHRTKKGFMRKTMFEGEQPLISDLEKAIQRTARGL
;
A
#
# COMPACT_ATOMS: atom_id res chain seq x y z
N MET A 1 9.03 49.04 29.98
CA MET A 1 9.96 47.93 29.74
C MET A 1 9.16 46.74 29.23
N LYS A 2 9.53 46.13 28.10
CA LYS A 2 8.87 44.92 27.57
C LYS A 2 9.82 43.75 27.71
N VAL A 3 9.36 42.69 28.34
CA VAL A 3 10.08 41.43 28.50
C VAL A 3 9.30 40.37 27.72
N SER A 4 9.99 39.59 26.89
CA SER A 4 9.39 38.49 26.13
C SER A 4 10.08 37.18 26.49
N ALA A 5 9.29 36.16 26.81
CA ALA A 5 9.75 34.79 26.94
C ALA A 5 9.23 33.98 25.74
N ARG A 6 10.09 33.15 25.13
CA ARG A 6 9.70 32.22 24.06
C ARG A 6 10.14 30.80 24.45
N ILE A 7 9.24 29.85 24.27
CA ILE A 7 9.53 28.42 24.45
C ILE A 7 10.35 27.94 23.24
N LYS A 8 11.50 27.32 23.51
CA LYS A 8 12.35 26.71 22.48
C LYS A 8 11.79 25.33 22.10
N GLY A 9 11.65 25.03 20.80
CA GLY A 9 11.20 23.73 20.30
C GLY A 9 9.72 23.64 19.87
N MET A 10 8.94 24.72 19.99
CA MET A 10 7.55 24.74 19.50
C MET A 10 7.47 24.56 17.97
N ASP A 11 8.48 25.05 17.23
CA ASP A 11 8.57 24.91 15.78
C ASP A 11 8.72 23.45 15.34
N ASP A 12 9.41 22.61 16.12
CA ASP A 12 9.54 21.18 15.83
C ASP A 12 8.21 20.44 16.02
N ILE A 13 7.41 20.83 17.03
CA ILE A 13 6.06 20.28 17.25
C ILE A 13 5.14 20.68 16.09
N TYR A 14 5.11 21.96 15.70
CA TYR A 14 4.33 22.41 14.54
C TYR A 14 4.74 21.69 13.26
N ARG A 15 6.03 21.43 13.10
CA ARG A 15 6.57 20.70 11.95
C ARG A 15 6.13 19.22 11.95
N MET A 16 6.09 18.57 13.11
CA MET A 16 5.61 17.18 13.26
C MET A 16 4.09 17.07 13.11
N MET A 17 3.32 18.08 13.53
CA MET A 17 1.86 18.05 13.41
C MET A 17 1.35 18.42 12.01
N ASN A 18 2.22 18.87 11.10
CA ASN A 18 1.82 19.22 9.75
C ASN A 18 1.49 17.96 8.91
N SER A 19 0.20 17.65 8.83
CA SER A 19 -0.34 16.49 8.11
C SER A 19 0.07 16.42 6.63
N ASN A 20 0.32 17.56 5.98
CA ASN A 20 0.72 17.59 4.57
C ASN A 20 2.08 16.92 4.32
N ARG A 21 2.96 16.87 5.33
CA ARG A 21 4.28 16.22 5.20
C ARG A 21 4.17 14.71 5.04
N TYR A 22 3.11 14.11 5.58
CA TYR A 22 2.91 12.66 5.58
C TYR A 22 2.18 12.15 4.35
N LYS A 23 1.46 13.01 3.62
CA LYS A 23 0.65 12.62 2.46
C LYS A 23 1.45 11.86 1.40
N THR A 24 2.55 12.45 0.93
CA THR A 24 3.37 11.84 -0.14
C THR A 24 4.10 10.56 0.32
N PRO A 25 4.79 10.54 1.48
CA PRO A 25 5.45 9.31 1.96
C PRO A 25 4.48 8.15 2.19
N VAL A 26 3.30 8.42 2.77
CA VAL A 26 2.26 7.40 2.99
C VAL A 26 1.73 6.91 1.65
N ALA A 27 1.33 7.80 0.74
CA ALA A 27 0.83 7.42 -0.58
C ALA A 27 1.82 6.54 -1.36
N ASN A 28 3.10 6.92 -1.39
CA ASN A 28 4.14 6.16 -2.07
C ASN A 28 4.35 4.77 -1.44
N THR A 29 4.24 4.67 -0.11
CA THR A 29 4.37 3.40 0.61
C THR A 29 3.21 2.47 0.28
N VAL A 30 1.97 2.97 0.31
CA VAL A 30 0.78 2.19 -0.04
C VAL A 30 0.84 1.74 -1.50
N GLU A 31 1.22 2.63 -2.43
CA GLU A 31 1.36 2.31 -3.86
C GLU A 31 2.38 1.17 -4.09
N LYS A 32 3.55 1.27 -3.46
CA LYS A 32 4.60 0.25 -3.55
C LYS A 32 4.09 -1.12 -3.09
N HIS A 33 3.42 -1.17 -1.94
CA HIS A 33 2.91 -2.42 -1.38
C HIS A 33 1.78 -3.00 -2.24
N ALA A 34 0.88 -2.16 -2.76
CA ALA A 34 -0.15 -2.62 -3.69
C ALA A 34 0.46 -3.24 -4.96
N ARG A 35 1.54 -2.66 -5.52
CA ARG A 35 2.27 -3.25 -6.64
C ARG A 35 2.93 -4.59 -6.28
N LEU A 36 3.53 -4.69 -5.09
CA LEU A 36 4.15 -5.93 -4.62
C LEU A 36 3.10 -7.04 -4.43
N GLN A 37 1.95 -6.71 -3.86
CA GLN A 37 0.83 -7.63 -3.71
C GLN A 37 0.30 -8.08 -5.08
N ALA A 38 0.12 -7.17 -6.02
CA ALA A 38 -0.27 -7.50 -7.41
C ALA A 38 0.71 -8.46 -8.09
N ASN A 39 2.02 -8.18 -7.99
CA ASN A 39 3.07 -9.08 -8.50
C ASN A 39 3.02 -10.46 -7.85
N THR A 40 2.86 -10.50 -6.53
CA THR A 40 2.79 -11.76 -5.78
C THR A 40 1.53 -12.55 -6.14
N ALA A 41 0.41 -11.87 -6.37
CA ALA A 41 -0.84 -12.48 -6.78
C ALA A 41 -0.74 -13.06 -8.19
N SER A 42 -0.14 -12.32 -9.13
CA SER A 42 0.16 -12.80 -10.49
C SER A 42 1.05 -14.05 -10.46
N ASN A 43 2.13 -14.05 -9.67
CA ASN A 43 3.03 -15.20 -9.52
C ASN A 43 2.36 -16.43 -8.88
N ARG A 44 1.33 -16.22 -8.07
CA ARG A 44 0.57 -17.30 -7.40
C ARG A 44 -0.64 -17.76 -8.19
N ALA A 45 -1.00 -17.07 -9.27
CA ALA A 45 -2.12 -17.42 -10.10
C ALA A 45 -1.90 -18.82 -10.70
N PRO A 46 -2.92 -19.70 -10.70
CA PRO A 46 -2.84 -21.01 -11.33
C PRO A 46 -2.34 -20.95 -12.78
N VAL A 47 -1.27 -21.70 -13.07
CA VAL A 47 -0.64 -21.78 -14.38
C VAL A 47 -1.15 -23.02 -15.10
N GLU A 48 -2.42 -23.02 -15.51
CA GLU A 48 -2.91 -24.05 -16.43
C GLU A 48 -2.79 -23.56 -17.89
N PHE A 49 -3.04 -22.27 -18.14
CA PHE A 49 -2.95 -21.66 -19.48
C PHE A 49 -2.17 -20.32 -19.54
N GLY A 50 -1.54 -19.88 -18.44
CA GLY A 50 -0.75 -18.64 -18.35
C GLY A 50 -1.52 -17.32 -18.54
N THR A 51 -2.74 -17.38 -19.06
CA THR A 51 -3.67 -16.26 -19.28
C THR A 51 -4.05 -15.54 -17.98
N LEU A 52 -3.98 -16.24 -16.84
CA LEU A 52 -4.46 -15.70 -15.57
C LEU A 52 -3.44 -14.76 -14.94
N SER A 53 -2.17 -15.18 -14.91
CA SER A 53 -1.10 -14.35 -14.36
C SER A 53 -0.91 -13.09 -15.19
N GLY A 54 -0.99 -13.20 -16.52
CA GLY A 54 -0.94 -12.07 -17.44
C GLY A 54 -2.13 -11.11 -17.32
N SER A 55 -3.27 -11.58 -16.81
CA SER A 55 -4.46 -10.75 -16.57
C SER A 55 -4.41 -9.93 -15.27
N ILE A 56 -3.41 -10.17 -14.41
CA ILE A 56 -3.20 -9.42 -13.16
C ILE A 56 -1.99 -8.51 -13.39
N PRO A 57 -2.17 -7.34 -14.01
CA PRO A 57 -1.05 -6.46 -14.27
C PRO A 57 -0.47 -5.94 -12.94
N PRO A 58 0.85 -5.74 -12.86
CA PRO A 58 1.48 -5.09 -11.70
C PRO A 58 1.16 -3.59 -11.62
N SER A 59 0.30 -3.08 -12.51
CA SER A 59 -0.22 -1.72 -12.47
C SER A 59 -1.36 -1.60 -11.46
N VAL A 60 -1.23 -0.64 -10.57
CA VAL A 60 -2.25 -0.31 -9.58
C VAL A 60 -2.96 0.97 -9.99
N LYS A 61 -4.28 1.04 -9.79
CA LYS A 61 -5.09 2.23 -10.07
C LYS A 61 -5.48 2.91 -8.75
N PRO A 62 -5.45 4.24 -8.65
CA PRO A 62 -5.89 4.93 -7.44
C PRO A 62 -7.40 4.70 -7.23
N LEU A 63 -7.77 4.42 -5.98
CA LEU A 63 -9.18 4.30 -5.57
C LEU A 63 -9.80 5.70 -5.55
N ASN A 64 -10.83 5.94 -6.37
CA ASN A 64 -11.56 7.23 -6.44
C ASN A 64 -10.68 8.47 -6.75
N GLY A 65 -9.53 8.27 -7.41
CA GLY A 65 -8.59 9.36 -7.70
C GLY A 65 -7.78 9.86 -6.49
N ASP A 66 -7.99 9.28 -5.31
CA ASP A 66 -7.18 9.57 -4.12
C ASP A 66 -6.00 8.60 -4.03
N LYS A 67 -4.80 9.12 -3.73
CA LYS A 67 -3.57 8.33 -3.61
C LYS A 67 -3.47 7.60 -2.26
N THR A 68 -4.51 7.66 -1.45
CA THR A 68 -4.64 6.96 -0.17
C THR A 68 -5.08 5.51 -0.33
N GLY A 69 -5.66 5.14 -1.48
CA GLY A 69 -6.09 3.79 -1.78
C GLY A 69 -5.67 3.37 -3.18
N TRP A 70 -5.32 2.10 -3.34
CA TRP A 70 -4.90 1.52 -4.60
C TRP A 70 -5.65 0.22 -4.85
N LEU A 71 -6.10 0.03 -6.08
CA LEU A 71 -6.80 -1.15 -6.54
C LEU A 71 -5.90 -1.94 -7.49
N TYR A 72 -5.88 -3.25 -7.28
CA TYR A 72 -5.32 -4.22 -8.21
C TYR A 72 -6.29 -5.39 -8.35
N GLY A 73 -6.30 -6.01 -9.53
CA GLY A 73 -7.34 -6.96 -9.91
C GLY A 73 -7.00 -7.69 -11.19
N SER A 74 -7.91 -8.56 -11.59
CA SER A 74 -7.90 -9.19 -12.91
C SER A 74 -9.18 -8.80 -13.65
N ASP A 75 -9.06 -8.56 -14.95
CA ASP A 75 -10.18 -8.15 -15.81
C ASP A 75 -10.96 -9.36 -16.38
N VAL A 76 -10.56 -10.59 -16.05
CA VAL A 76 -11.20 -11.82 -16.57
C VAL A 76 -12.04 -12.52 -15.50
N GLU A 77 -13.28 -12.86 -15.84
CA GLU A 77 -14.23 -13.49 -14.91
C GLU A 77 -13.71 -14.82 -14.34
N TYR A 78 -12.95 -15.57 -15.15
CA TYR A 78 -12.39 -16.84 -14.70
C TYR A 78 -11.38 -16.69 -13.55
N ALA A 79 -10.79 -15.51 -13.36
CA ALA A 79 -9.95 -15.22 -12.20
C ALA A 79 -10.74 -15.32 -10.90
N ALA A 80 -11.96 -14.77 -10.90
CA ALA A 80 -12.86 -14.87 -9.76
C ALA A 80 -13.25 -16.33 -9.50
N VAL A 81 -13.53 -17.11 -10.55
CA VAL A 81 -13.83 -18.55 -10.39
C VAL A 81 -12.64 -19.28 -9.78
N GLN A 82 -11.44 -19.12 -10.33
CA GLN A 82 -10.22 -19.78 -9.87
C GLN A 82 -9.83 -19.41 -8.43
N GLU A 83 -10.10 -18.18 -8.00
CA GLU A 83 -9.88 -17.73 -6.63
C GLU A 83 -10.65 -18.56 -5.58
N TYR A 84 -11.77 -19.20 -5.98
CA TYR A 84 -12.60 -20.04 -5.10
C TYR A 84 -12.55 -21.54 -5.44
N THR A 85 -12.28 -21.91 -6.68
CA THR A 85 -12.36 -23.31 -7.15
C THR A 85 -11.00 -24.01 -7.25
N HIS A 86 -9.88 -23.29 -7.15
CA HIS A 86 -8.54 -23.87 -7.21
C HIS A 86 -8.35 -25.01 -6.19
N ARG A 87 -7.58 -26.05 -6.58
CA ARG A 87 -7.32 -27.29 -5.82
C ARG A 87 -6.97 -27.07 -4.34
N THR A 88 -6.18 -26.04 -4.01
CA THR A 88 -5.81 -25.78 -2.61
C THR A 88 -6.80 -24.89 -1.86
N LYS A 89 -7.77 -24.27 -2.55
CA LYS A 89 -8.71 -23.24 -2.06
C LYS A 89 -8.05 -22.05 -1.36
N LYS A 90 -6.73 -21.95 -1.44
CA LYS A 90 -5.94 -20.82 -0.96
C LYS A 90 -6.00 -19.77 -2.05
N GLY A 91 -7.05 -18.95 -2.03
CA GLY A 91 -7.25 -17.85 -2.98
C GLY A 91 -5.99 -17.00 -3.11
N PHE A 92 -5.49 -16.80 -4.33
CA PHE A 92 -4.22 -16.16 -4.61
C PHE A 92 -4.31 -14.64 -4.41
N MET A 93 -5.48 -14.02 -4.62
CA MET A 93 -5.70 -12.60 -4.36
C MET A 93 -5.93 -12.34 -2.86
N ARG A 94 -6.85 -13.07 -2.21
CA ARG A 94 -7.15 -12.85 -0.78
C ARG A 94 -5.95 -13.14 0.10
N LYS A 95 -5.24 -14.23 -0.18
CA LYS A 95 -4.07 -14.63 0.62
C LYS A 95 -2.91 -13.63 0.47
N THR A 96 -2.69 -13.09 -0.72
CA THR A 96 -1.64 -12.07 -0.91
C THR A 96 -1.97 -10.76 -0.22
N MET A 97 -3.24 -10.37 -0.23
CA MET A 97 -3.69 -9.20 0.53
C MET A 97 -3.46 -9.39 2.04
N PHE A 98 -3.86 -10.55 2.58
CA PHE A 98 -3.68 -10.87 4.00
C PHE A 98 -2.19 -10.93 4.41
N GLU A 99 -1.35 -11.63 3.65
CA GLU A 99 0.08 -11.73 3.95
C GLU A 99 0.83 -10.41 3.72
N GLY A 100 0.33 -9.56 2.82
CA GLY A 100 0.90 -8.26 2.52
C GLY A 100 0.53 -7.15 3.50
N GLU A 101 -0.42 -7.37 4.40
CA GLU A 101 -0.89 -6.37 5.38
C GLU A 101 0.17 -6.05 6.43
N GLN A 102 0.79 -7.07 7.04
CA GLN A 102 1.79 -6.87 8.09
C GLN A 102 3.04 -6.11 7.58
N PRO A 103 3.63 -6.45 6.41
CA PRO A 103 4.71 -5.66 5.82
C PRO A 103 4.32 -4.21 5.52
N LEU A 104 3.08 -3.97 5.07
CA LEU A 104 2.57 -2.62 4.79
C LEU A 104 2.55 -1.77 6.07
N ILE A 105 1.98 -2.30 7.16
CA ILE A 105 1.90 -1.60 8.44
C ILE A 105 3.30 -1.26 8.95
N SER A 106 4.22 -2.23 8.97
CA SER A 106 5.60 -2.01 9.43
C SER A 106 6.32 -0.93 8.63
N ASP A 107 6.16 -0.89 7.31
CA ASP A 107 6.82 0.11 6.47
C ASP A 107 6.14 1.49 6.55
N LEU A 108 4.82 1.54 6.76
CA LEU A 108 4.11 2.79 7.05
C LEU A 108 4.61 3.43 8.34
N GLU A 109 4.75 2.65 9.41
CA GLU A 109 5.31 3.13 10.68
C GLU A 109 6.71 3.70 10.49
N LYS A 110 7.58 3.01 9.74
CA LYS A 110 8.94 3.50 9.42
C LYS A 110 8.90 4.79 8.59
N ALA A 111 8.01 4.87 7.60
CA ALA A 111 7.86 6.06 6.77
C ALA A 111 7.43 7.27 7.61
N ILE A 112 6.43 7.08 8.47
CA ILE A 112 5.95 8.12 9.40
C ILE A 112 7.05 8.57 10.35
N GLN A 113 7.80 7.62 10.93
CA GLN A 113 8.92 7.94 11.83
C GLN A 113 10.02 8.73 11.14
N ARG A 114 10.37 8.40 9.88
CA ARG A 114 11.35 9.16 9.09
C ARG A 114 10.86 10.58 8.81
N THR A 115 9.62 10.73 8.34
CA THR A 115 9.02 12.04 8.07
C THR A 115 8.93 12.90 9.33
N ALA A 116 8.60 12.31 10.48
CA ALA A 116 8.57 13.00 11.77
C ALA A 116 9.96 13.53 12.17
N ARG A 117 11.01 12.74 11.93
CA ARG A 117 12.42 13.14 12.15
C ARG A 117 12.94 14.16 11.14
N GLY A 118 12.18 14.42 10.06
CA GLY A 118 12.58 15.33 8.98
C GLY A 118 13.56 14.71 7.98
N LEU A 119 13.62 13.37 7.92
CA LEU A 119 14.39 12.58 6.96
C LEU A 119 13.54 12.15 5.76
#